data_AF-A0A957HS17-F1
#
_entry.id   AF-A0A957HS17-F1
#
_cell.length_a   1.000
_cell.length_b   1.000
_cell.length_c   1.000
_cell.angle_alpha   90.00
_cell.angle_beta   90.00
_cell.angle_gamma   90.00
#
_symmetry.space_group_name_H-M   'P 1'
#
loop_
_entity.id
_entity.type
_entity.pdbx_description
1 polymer ?
#
loop_
_entity_poly.entity_id
_entity_poly.type
_entity_poly.pdbx_seq_one_letter_code
_entity_poly.pdbx_strand_id
1 'polypeptide(L)'
;MLWESEERSEYEVQENGRLRPRLSPAYQKVYRALIDQLVAGFNLSRQEAGYVARVVVGLSMWRDERQALAVTIADLAEQPRCNGVEEWRNRGSVLYARHGVGVNCPLHGEVSGNGRLVKYVGKLAERQTAVQVAMTRELIFQQQKQQLDSLRVQIEQVLAELHRLHRFVGGV
;
A
#
# COMPACT_ATOMS: atom_id res chain seq x y z
N MET A 1 31.61 8.18 -13.11
CA MET A 1 31.56 6.83 -12.51
C MET A 1 30.09 6.58 -12.19
N LEU A 2 29.36 6.01 -13.15
CA LEU A 2 27.91 5.82 -13.10
C LEU A 2 27.64 4.57 -12.26
N TRP A 3 26.88 4.73 -11.19
CA TRP A 3 26.31 3.63 -10.42
C TRP A 3 25.15 3.05 -11.24
N GLU A 4 25.46 2.12 -12.14
CA GLU A 4 24.45 1.18 -12.64
C GLU A 4 24.24 0.14 -11.53
N SER A 5 23.45 0.50 -10.52
CA SER A 5 22.80 -0.52 -9.71
C SER A 5 21.78 -1.19 -10.63
N GLU A 6 22.15 -2.36 -11.17
CA GLU A 6 21.18 -3.32 -11.68
C GLU A 6 20.23 -3.69 -10.52
N GLU A 7 19.21 -2.87 -10.28
CA GLU A 7 18.00 -3.31 -9.60
C GLU A 7 17.37 -4.38 -10.50
N ARG A 8 17.84 -5.60 -10.33
CA ARG A 8 17.25 -6.79 -10.94
C ARG A 8 15.82 -6.85 -10.42
N SER A 9 14.88 -6.44 -11.27
CA SER A 9 13.44 -6.55 -11.06
C SER A 9 13.10 -7.85 -10.31
N GLU A 10 12.46 -7.71 -9.13
CA GLU A 10 11.95 -8.82 -8.31
C GLU A 10 10.84 -9.61 -9.02
N TYR A 11 10.52 -9.24 -10.26
CA TYR A 11 9.47 -9.80 -11.07
C TYR A 11 10.01 -10.25 -12.42
N GLU A 12 9.64 -11.45 -12.84
CA GLU A 12 9.75 -11.96 -14.21
C GLU A 12 8.47 -11.63 -14.97
N VAL A 13 8.61 -11.03 -16.16
CA VAL A 13 7.49 -10.79 -17.07
C VAL A 13 7.15 -12.12 -17.75
N GLN A 14 5.93 -12.63 -17.58
CA GLN A 14 5.43 -13.79 -18.31
C GLN A 14 5.13 -13.42 -19.78
N GLU A 15 5.08 -14.41 -20.68
CA GLU A 15 4.73 -14.23 -22.11
C GLU A 15 3.38 -13.51 -22.34
N ASN A 16 2.47 -13.56 -21.36
CA ASN A 16 1.18 -12.87 -21.41
C ASN A 16 1.20 -11.45 -20.80
N GLY A 17 2.38 -10.92 -20.47
CA GLY A 17 2.57 -9.61 -19.84
C GLY A 17 2.31 -9.56 -18.34
N ARG A 18 1.98 -10.69 -17.68
CA ARG A 18 1.79 -10.73 -16.21
C ARG A 18 3.14 -10.80 -15.49
N LEU A 19 3.31 -9.95 -14.48
CA LEU A 19 4.47 -10.01 -13.59
C LEU A 19 4.34 -11.20 -12.63
N ARG A 20 5.35 -12.06 -12.59
CA ARG A 20 5.49 -13.15 -11.62
C ARG A 20 6.66 -12.82 -10.70
N PRO A 21 6.49 -12.84 -9.38
CA PRO A 21 7.63 -12.65 -8.49
C PRO A 21 8.70 -13.71 -8.76
N ARG A 22 9.94 -13.26 -8.95
CA ARG A 22 11.11 -14.10 -9.17
C ARG A 22 11.49 -14.71 -7.84
N LEU A 23 11.03 -15.94 -7.61
CA LEU A 23 11.23 -16.63 -6.35
C LEU A 23 12.71 -16.94 -6.15
N SER A 24 13.28 -16.48 -5.03
CA SER A 24 14.67 -16.80 -4.65
C SER A 24 14.88 -18.32 -4.56
N PRO A 25 16.12 -18.84 -4.70
CA PRO A 25 16.38 -20.29 -4.59
C PRO A 25 15.87 -20.91 -3.28
N ALA A 26 16.00 -20.18 -2.17
CA ALA A 26 15.46 -20.58 -0.88
C ALA A 26 13.92 -20.68 -0.92
N TYR A 27 13.27 -19.71 -1.56
CA TYR A 27 11.83 -19.68 -1.70
C TYR A 27 11.30 -20.80 -2.60
N GLN A 28 11.99 -21.11 -3.70
CA GLN A 28 11.63 -22.25 -4.56
C GLN A 28 11.69 -23.58 -3.80
N LYS A 29 12.66 -23.73 -2.89
CA LYS A 29 12.77 -24.90 -2.01
C LYS A 29 11.59 -25.00 -1.05
N VAL A 30 11.21 -23.91 -0.39
CA VAL A 30 10.04 -23.85 0.50
C VAL A 30 8.74 -24.14 -0.27
N TYR A 31 8.57 -23.53 -1.44
CA TYR A 31 7.40 -23.73 -2.30
C TYR A 31 7.24 -25.19 -2.74
N ARG A 32 8.33 -25.86 -3.16
CA ARG A 32 8.29 -27.28 -3.53
C ARG A 32 7.99 -28.17 -2.33
N ALA A 33 8.62 -27.92 -1.18
CA ALA A 33 8.38 -28.68 0.04
C ALA A 33 6.91 -28.56 0.50
N LEU A 34 6.31 -27.37 0.38
CA LEU A 34 4.89 -27.15 0.67
C LEU A 34 3.98 -27.95 -0.28
N ILE A 35 4.29 -27.98 -1.58
CA ILE A 35 3.56 -28.80 -2.55
C ILE A 35 3.62 -30.28 -2.16
N ASP A 36 4.82 -30.80 -1.89
CA ASP A 36 4.99 -32.22 -1.56
C ASP A 36 4.25 -32.59 -0.26
N GLN A 37 4.25 -31.70 0.75
CA GLN A 37 3.45 -31.87 1.97
C GLN A 37 1.94 -31.85 1.70
N LEU A 38 1.46 -30.94 0.84
CA LEU A 38 0.04 -30.85 0.48
C LEU A 38 -0.43 -32.10 -0.28
N VAL A 39 0.40 -32.62 -1.20
CA VAL A 39 0.12 -33.88 -1.90
C VAL A 39 0.06 -35.04 -0.90
N ALA A 40 1.07 -35.18 -0.05
CA ALA A 40 1.16 -36.32 0.88
C ALA A 40 0.11 -36.28 2.00
N GLY A 41 -0.18 -35.09 2.54
CA GLY A 41 -1.06 -34.92 3.71
C GLY A 41 -2.55 -34.78 3.38
N PHE A 42 -2.88 -34.26 2.20
CA PHE A 42 -4.27 -33.97 1.81
C PHE A 42 -4.73 -34.72 0.55
N ASN A 43 -3.89 -35.64 0.04
CA ASN A 43 -4.16 -36.41 -1.17
C ASN A 43 -4.55 -35.54 -2.39
N LEU A 44 -3.99 -34.33 -2.46
CA LEU A 44 -4.22 -33.41 -3.57
C LEU A 44 -3.36 -33.83 -4.78
N SER A 45 -3.86 -33.58 -5.99
CA SER A 45 -2.99 -33.64 -7.16
C SER A 45 -1.88 -32.58 -7.04
N ARG A 46 -0.72 -32.81 -7.67
CA ARG A 46 0.36 -31.82 -7.70
C ARG A 46 -0.09 -30.46 -8.25
N GLN A 47 -1.05 -30.45 -9.17
CA GLN A 47 -1.61 -29.22 -9.74
C GLN A 47 -2.41 -28.44 -8.69
N GLU A 48 -3.30 -29.11 -7.96
CA GLU A 48 -4.09 -28.51 -6.88
C GLU A 48 -3.20 -28.06 -5.72
N ALA A 49 -2.26 -28.91 -5.28
CA ALA A 49 -1.26 -28.56 -4.28
C ALA A 49 -0.42 -27.35 -4.71
N GLY A 50 -0.05 -27.26 -5.99
CA GLY A 50 0.64 -26.10 -6.56
C GLY A 50 -0.20 -24.82 -6.53
N TYR A 51 -1.50 -24.92 -6.77
CA TYR A 51 -2.41 -23.79 -6.65
C TYR A 51 -2.55 -23.33 -5.19
N VAL A 52 -2.82 -24.25 -4.27
CA VAL A 52 -2.94 -23.96 -2.83
C VAL A 52 -1.64 -23.39 -2.27
N ALA A 53 -0.48 -23.98 -2.61
CA ALA A 53 0.82 -23.48 -2.20
C ALA A 53 1.03 -22.03 -2.66
N ARG A 54 0.67 -21.70 -3.90
CA ARG A 54 0.75 -20.32 -4.42
C ARG A 54 -0.11 -19.36 -3.63
N VAL A 55 -1.33 -19.78 -3.27
CA VAL A 55 -2.25 -18.96 -2.47
C VAL A 55 -1.69 -18.74 -1.06
N VAL A 56 -1.28 -19.80 -0.36
CA VAL A 56 -0.73 -19.72 1.01
C VAL A 56 0.50 -18.82 1.05
N VAL A 57 1.38 -18.99 0.08
CA VAL A 57 2.62 -18.23 -0.03
C VAL A 57 2.36 -16.77 -0.39
N GLY A 58 1.42 -16.49 -1.31
CA GLY A 58 0.98 -15.13 -1.62
C GLY A 58 0.35 -14.43 -0.41
N LEU A 59 -0.48 -15.14 0.37
CA LEU A 59 -1.07 -14.63 1.60
C LEU A 59 -0.01 -14.25 2.64
N SER A 60 1.08 -15.03 2.76
CA SER A 60 2.18 -14.68 3.67
C SER A 60 2.87 -13.38 3.25
N MET A 61 3.18 -13.20 1.96
CA MET A 61 3.79 -11.97 1.47
C MET A 61 2.89 -10.75 1.68
N TRP A 62 1.60 -10.87 1.35
CA TRP A 62 0.65 -9.78 1.55
C TRP A 62 0.44 -9.44 3.02
N ARG A 63 0.58 -10.41 3.93
CA ARG A 63 0.55 -10.15 5.37
C ARG A 63 1.73 -9.28 5.79
N ASP A 64 2.94 -9.61 5.33
CA ASP A 64 4.15 -8.85 5.66
C ASP A 64 4.09 -7.44 5.08
N GLU A 65 3.66 -7.31 3.81
CA GLU A 65 3.44 -6.03 3.14
C GLU A 65 2.38 -5.18 3.88
N ARG A 66 1.24 -5.78 4.24
CA ARG A 66 0.20 -5.12 5.04
C ARG A 66 0.75 -4.61 6.36
N GLN A 67 1.57 -5.40 7.04
CA GLN A 67 2.19 -5.02 8.31
C GLN A 67 3.15 -3.84 8.12
N ALA A 68 3.99 -3.88 7.08
CA ALA A 68 4.91 -2.79 6.76
C ALA A 68 4.16 -1.48 6.45
N LEU A 69 3.12 -1.54 5.60
CA LEU A 69 2.26 -0.40 5.30
C LEU A 69 1.60 0.17 6.55
N ALA A 70 1.09 -0.68 7.44
CA ALA A 70 0.46 -0.25 8.68
C ALA A 70 1.45 0.50 9.60
N VAL A 71 2.71 0.03 9.67
CA VAL A 71 3.77 0.72 10.43
C VAL A 71 4.09 2.08 9.81
N THR A 72 4.26 2.16 8.48
CA THR A 72 4.51 3.44 7.79
C THR A 72 3.35 4.43 7.95
N ILE A 73 2.10 3.97 7.89
CA ILE A 73 0.92 4.80 8.10
C ILE A 73 0.88 5.33 9.54
N ALA A 74 1.21 4.51 10.53
CA ALA A 74 1.28 4.94 11.93
C ALA A 74 2.35 6.02 12.13
N ASP A 75 3.56 5.82 11.60
CA ASP A 75 4.64 6.81 11.64
C ASP A 75 4.24 8.13 10.97
N LEU A 76 3.64 8.08 9.79
CA LEU A 76 3.14 9.27 9.09
C LEU A 76 1.98 9.96 9.83
N ALA A 77 1.18 9.22 10.60
CA ALA A 77 0.08 9.78 11.37
C ALA A 77 0.56 10.66 12.52
N GLU A 78 1.74 10.38 13.08
CA GLU A 78 2.38 11.16 14.14
C GLU A 78 3.08 12.43 13.62
N GLN A 79 3.34 12.50 12.32
CA GLN A 79 3.99 13.64 11.69
C GLN A 79 2.98 14.76 11.30
N PRO A 80 3.41 16.03 11.25
CA PRO A 80 2.57 17.12 10.76
C PRO A 80 2.12 16.89 9.32
N ARG A 81 0.80 16.92 9.08
CA ARG A 81 0.16 16.66 7.78
C ARG A 81 -0.90 17.68 7.41
N CYS A 82 -0.94 18.05 6.14
CA CYS A 82 -1.85 19.07 5.61
C CYS A 82 -2.58 18.53 4.38
N ASN A 83 -3.92 18.43 4.44
CA ASN A 83 -4.75 18.03 3.30
C ASN A 83 -5.20 19.21 2.43
N GLY A 84 -4.48 20.33 2.51
CA GLY A 84 -4.74 21.50 1.68
C GLY A 84 -4.05 21.39 0.33
N VAL A 85 -4.47 22.22 -0.60
CA VAL A 85 -3.74 22.51 -1.84
C VAL A 85 -3.07 23.87 -1.73
N GLU A 86 -1.93 24.01 -2.40
CA GLU A 86 -1.21 25.28 -2.46
C GLU A 86 -2.02 26.33 -3.21
N GLU A 87 -2.11 27.53 -2.64
CA GLU A 87 -2.64 28.71 -3.30
C GLU A 87 -1.65 29.87 -3.16
N TRP A 88 -0.96 30.17 -4.26
CA TRP A 88 0.03 31.24 -4.31
C TRP A 88 -0.61 32.57 -4.71
N ARG A 89 -0.34 33.62 -3.95
CA ARG A 89 -0.79 34.99 -4.21
C ARG A 89 0.39 35.96 -4.25
N ASN A 90 0.12 37.20 -4.68
CA ASN A 90 1.11 38.28 -4.77
C ASN A 90 2.34 37.86 -5.58
N ARG A 91 2.10 37.42 -6.83
CA ARG A 91 3.15 36.98 -7.77
C ARG A 91 4.04 35.85 -7.20
N GLY A 92 3.46 34.92 -6.45
CA GLY A 92 4.18 33.77 -5.89
C GLY A 92 4.91 34.05 -4.58
N SER A 93 4.76 35.24 -3.97
CA SER A 93 5.45 35.56 -2.70
C SER A 93 4.70 35.10 -1.46
N VAL A 94 3.38 34.89 -1.54
CA VAL A 94 2.55 34.51 -0.39
C VAL A 94 1.89 33.17 -0.65
N LEU A 95 2.07 32.22 0.28
CA LEU A 95 1.39 30.94 0.26
C LEU A 95 0.17 30.95 1.18
N TYR A 96 -0.90 30.35 0.69
CA TYR A 96 -2.06 29.91 1.45
C TYR A 96 -2.24 28.40 1.29
N ALA A 97 -2.74 27.74 2.32
CA ALA A 97 -3.24 26.38 2.24
C ALA A 97 -4.77 26.41 2.13
N ARG A 98 -5.29 25.99 0.98
CA ARG A 98 -6.73 25.96 0.69
C ARG A 98 -7.24 24.54 0.83
N HIS A 99 -8.23 24.31 1.68
CA HIS A 99 -8.78 22.99 1.95
C HIS A 99 -10.16 22.79 1.29
N GLY A 100 -10.57 21.53 1.18
CA GLY A 100 -11.92 21.15 0.75
C GLY A 100 -13.01 21.68 1.70
N VAL A 101 -14.24 21.75 1.19
CA VAL A 101 -15.39 22.20 1.98
C VAL A 101 -15.75 21.11 3.01
N GLY A 102 -15.91 21.49 4.28
CA GLY A 102 -16.24 20.58 5.38
C GLY A 102 -15.10 19.65 5.80
N VAL A 103 -13.88 19.87 5.29
CA VAL A 103 -12.73 19.00 5.57
C VAL A 103 -11.84 19.62 6.64
N ASN A 104 -11.77 18.98 7.81
CA ASN A 104 -10.81 19.33 8.86
C ASN A 104 -9.38 18.99 8.40
N CYS A 105 -8.41 19.80 8.82
CA CYS A 105 -7.00 19.60 8.50
C CYS A 105 -6.23 19.18 9.76
N PRO A 106 -5.42 18.10 9.72
CA PRO A 106 -4.62 17.69 10.88
C PRO A 106 -3.65 18.79 11.35
N LEU A 107 -3.11 19.61 10.44
CA LEU A 107 -2.21 20.72 10.76
C LEU A 107 -2.94 22.02 11.14
N HIS A 108 -4.05 22.33 10.47
CA HIS A 108 -4.70 23.65 10.57
C HIS A 108 -5.99 23.65 11.40
N GLY A 109 -6.39 22.48 11.91
CA GLY A 109 -7.54 22.28 12.77
C GLY A 109 -8.86 22.22 12.01
N GLU A 110 -9.92 22.61 12.72
CA GLU A 110 -11.29 22.46 12.26
C GLU A 110 -11.74 23.58 11.32
N VAL A 111 -12.69 23.22 10.45
CA VAL A 111 -13.36 24.17 9.56
C VAL A 111 -14.25 25.11 10.38
N SER A 112 -14.11 26.42 10.19
CA SER A 112 -15.00 27.41 10.80
C SER A 112 -16.17 27.77 9.87
N GLY A 113 -17.30 28.17 10.49
CA GLY A 113 -18.51 28.83 9.96
C GLY A 113 -18.88 28.66 8.48
N ASN A 114 -18.03 29.12 7.57
CA ASN A 114 -18.27 29.20 6.14
C ASN A 114 -18.06 27.85 5.43
N GLY A 115 -17.72 26.79 6.17
CA GLY A 115 -17.49 25.46 5.63
C GLY A 115 -16.20 25.33 4.82
N ARG A 116 -15.35 26.37 4.71
CA ARG A 116 -14.06 26.31 4.02
C ARG A 116 -12.92 26.73 4.94
N LEU A 117 -11.87 25.92 4.97
CA LEU A 117 -10.63 26.24 5.67
C LEU A 117 -9.63 26.79 4.65
N VAL A 118 -9.25 28.07 4.81
CA VAL A 118 -8.16 28.69 4.05
C VAL A 118 -7.21 29.31 5.07
N LYS A 119 -6.00 28.76 5.18
CA LYS A 119 -5.00 29.27 6.13
C LYS A 119 -3.89 30.03 5.42
N TYR A 120 -3.64 31.22 5.94
CA TYR A 120 -2.48 32.02 5.57
C TYR A 120 -1.22 31.38 6.13
N VAL A 121 -0.27 31.04 5.26
CA VAL A 121 1.06 30.52 5.63
C VAL A 121 2.07 31.67 5.66
N GLY A 122 1.98 32.56 4.68
CA GLY A 122 2.74 33.80 4.59
C GLY A 122 3.90 33.77 3.60
N LYS A 123 4.87 34.67 3.83
CA LYS A 123 6.03 34.92 2.93
C LYS A 123 7.33 34.26 3.36
N LEU A 124 7.39 33.76 4.59
CA LEU A 124 8.61 33.18 5.15
C LEU A 124 8.87 31.82 4.52
N ALA A 125 10.00 31.65 3.86
CA ALA A 125 10.37 30.44 3.14
C ALA A 125 10.29 29.19 4.04
N GLU A 126 10.78 29.28 5.28
CA GLU A 126 10.72 28.17 6.25
C GLU A 126 9.28 27.69 6.51
N ARG A 127 8.33 28.62 6.66
CA ARG A 127 6.91 28.30 6.87
C ARG A 127 6.29 27.69 5.62
N GLN A 128 6.67 28.20 4.45
CA GLN A 128 6.21 27.66 3.17
C GLN A 128 6.69 26.21 3.01
N THR A 129 7.99 25.98 3.15
CA THR A 129 8.59 24.64 3.09
C THR A 129 7.95 23.68 4.10
N ALA A 130 7.74 24.10 5.35
CA ALA A 130 7.11 23.25 6.37
C ALA A 130 5.70 22.80 5.97
N VAL A 131 4.87 23.71 5.40
CA VAL A 131 3.53 23.37 4.93
C VAL A 131 3.57 22.48 3.70
N GLN A 132 4.48 22.72 2.77
CA GLN A 132 4.65 21.88 1.58
C GLN A 132 5.07 20.46 1.95
N VAL A 133 6.02 20.31 2.88
CA VAL A 133 6.40 19.00 3.43
C VAL A 133 5.20 18.32 4.08
N ALA A 134 4.38 19.05 4.85
CA ALA A 134 3.16 18.49 5.45
C ALA A 134 2.12 18.05 4.39
N MET A 135 2.02 18.76 3.27
CA MET A 135 1.15 18.36 2.14
C MET A 135 1.68 17.10 1.43
N THR A 136 2.99 17.02 1.20
CA THR A 136 3.64 15.82 0.63
C THR A 136 3.44 14.59 1.54
N ARG A 137 3.58 14.76 2.86
CA ARG A 137 3.31 13.68 3.82
C ARG A 137 1.86 13.22 3.77
N GLU A 138 0.91 14.14 3.65
CA GLU A 138 -0.51 13.78 3.50
C GLU A 138 -0.76 13.00 2.20
N LEU A 139 -0.14 13.41 1.09
CA LEU A 139 -0.24 12.67 -0.17
C LEU A 139 0.27 11.23 -0.01
N ILE A 140 1.46 11.06 0.56
CA ILE A 140 2.05 9.74 0.83
C ILE A 140 1.12 8.95 1.75
N PHE A 141 0.66 9.54 2.85
CA PHE A 141 -0.27 8.88 3.78
C PHE A 141 -1.52 8.34 3.08
N GLN A 142 -2.16 9.14 2.22
CA GLN A 142 -3.35 8.72 1.48
C GLN A 142 -3.03 7.61 0.47
N GLN A 143 -1.90 7.69 -0.23
CA GLN A 143 -1.45 6.63 -1.14
C GLN A 143 -1.22 5.31 -0.41
N GLN A 144 -0.49 5.34 0.71
CA GLN A 144 -0.21 4.15 1.52
C GLN A 144 -1.50 3.57 2.09
N LYS A 145 -2.44 4.41 2.53
CA LYS A 145 -3.76 3.97 3.01
C LYS A 145 -4.57 3.29 1.91
N GLN A 146 -4.60 3.86 0.69
CA GLN A 146 -5.26 3.24 -0.46
C GLN A 146 -4.64 1.89 -0.84
N GLN A 147 -3.31 1.77 -0.77
CA GLN A 147 -2.61 0.50 -0.97
C GLN A 147 -3.00 -0.53 0.09
N LEU A 148 -3.04 -0.14 1.36
CA LEU A 148 -3.46 -0.99 2.46
C LEU A 148 -4.90 -1.49 2.27
N ASP A 149 -5.83 -0.61 1.91
CA ASP A 149 -7.24 -0.96 1.65
C ASP A 149 -7.35 -1.91 0.44
N SER A 150 -6.56 -1.68 -0.61
CA SER A 150 -6.54 -2.56 -1.80
C SER A 150 -6.02 -3.96 -1.47
N LEU A 151 -4.94 -4.07 -0.70
CA LEU A 151 -4.41 -5.36 -0.24
C LEU A 151 -5.41 -6.09 0.65
N ARG A 152 -6.11 -5.36 1.54
CA ARG A 152 -7.16 -5.94 2.37
C ARG A 152 -8.25 -6.59 1.51
N VAL A 153 -8.74 -5.90 0.48
CA VAL A 153 -9.75 -6.44 -0.44
C VAL A 153 -9.23 -7.69 -1.17
N GLN A 154 -7.98 -7.69 -1.64
CA GLN A 154 -7.38 -8.86 -2.30
C GLN A 154 -7.27 -10.07 -1.37
N ILE A 155 -6.84 -9.85 -0.12
CA ILE A 155 -6.79 -10.91 0.91
C ILE A 155 -8.20 -11.46 1.16
N GLU A 156 -9.20 -10.60 1.35
CA GLU A 156 -10.59 -11.01 1.59
C GLU A 156 -11.16 -11.83 0.42
N GLN A 157 -10.85 -11.45 -0.83
CA GLN A 157 -11.26 -12.21 -2.03
C GLN A 157 -10.63 -13.60 -2.08
N VAL A 158 -9.33 -13.71 -1.80
CA VAL A 158 -8.62 -15.00 -1.79
C VAL A 158 -9.13 -15.90 -0.67
N LEU A 159 -9.38 -15.36 0.53
CA LEU A 159 -9.99 -16.11 1.63
C LEU A 159 -11.40 -16.60 1.26
N ALA A 160 -12.20 -15.77 0.59
CA ALA A 160 -13.53 -16.17 0.12
C ALA A 160 -13.46 -17.31 -0.91
N GLU A 161 -12.50 -17.27 -1.83
CA GLU A 161 -12.29 -18.33 -2.82
C GLU A 161 -11.80 -19.62 -2.17
N LEU A 162 -10.88 -19.55 -1.20
CA LEU A 162 -10.46 -20.70 -0.40
C LEU A 162 -11.64 -21.32 0.37
N HIS A 163 -12.49 -20.51 1.00
CA HIS A 163 -13.69 -21.00 1.69
C HIS A 163 -14.70 -21.63 0.72
N ARG A 164 -14.79 -21.14 -0.52
CA ARG A 164 -15.62 -21.75 -1.56
C ARG A 164 -15.07 -23.12 -1.96
N LEU A 165 -13.76 -23.23 -2.20
CA LEU A 165 -13.10 -24.49 -2.54
C LEU A 165 -13.19 -25.51 -1.40
N HIS A 166 -12.97 -25.08 -0.15
CA HIS A 166 -13.11 -25.96 1.02
C HIS A 166 -14.53 -26.54 1.13
N ARG A 167 -15.58 -25.74 0.90
CA ARG A 167 -16.96 -26.22 0.90
C ARG A 167 -17.24 -27.21 -0.24
N PHE A 168 -16.55 -27.07 -1.37
CA PHE A 168 -16.70 -27.97 -2.51
C PHE A 168 -15.99 -29.32 -2.27
N VAL A 169 -14.85 -29.31 -1.57
CA VAL A 169 -14.06 -30.52 -1.27
C VAL A 169 -14.56 -31.24 -0.01
N GLY A 170 -15.05 -30.51 0.99
CA GLY A 170 -15.59 -31.05 2.24
C GLY A 170 -17.08 -31.42 2.20
N GLY A 171 -17.72 -31.34 1.03
CA GLY A 171 -19.10 -31.76 0.79
C GLY A 171 -19.22 -33.24 0.38
N VAL A 172 -18.46 -34.11 1.03
CA VAL A 172 -18.61 -35.58 1.02
C VAL A 172 -19.07 -36.00 2.40
#